data_AF-A0ABD5DUU4-F1
#
_entry.id   AF-A0ABD5DUU4-F1
#
_cell.length_a   1.000
_cell.length_b   1.000
_cell.length_c   1.000
_cell.angle_alpha   90.00
_cell.angle_beta   90.00
_cell.angle_gamma   90.00
#
_symmetry.space_group_name_H-M   'P 1'
#
loop_
_entity.id
_entity.type
_entity.pdbx_description
1 polymer ?
#
loop_
_entity_poly.entity_id
_entity_poly.type
_entity_poly.pdbx_seq_one_letter_code
_entity_poly.pdbx_strand_id
1 'polypeptide(L)'
;NLALLQTLLHLMAWNDDTNLVSRGGLAGLNFVQQEAQRLLWQGGVLADGGLEALRQFDDELIARHLSPGGSADLLAVTWFLSAFPAGALFP
;
A
#
# COMPACT_ATOMS: atom_id res chain seq x y z
N ASN A 1 14.95 -1.13 -1.06
CA ASN A 1 13.57 -0.89 -1.51
C ASN A 1 12.49 -1.64 -0.71
N LEU A 2 12.83 -2.63 0.13
CA LEU A 2 11.85 -3.35 0.96
C LEU A 2 11.03 -2.45 1.87
N ALA A 3 11.64 -1.42 2.47
CA ALA A 3 10.94 -0.44 3.28
C ALA A 3 9.83 0.28 2.49
N LEU A 4 10.07 0.66 1.23
CA LEU A 4 9.05 1.29 0.39
C LEU A 4 7.92 0.34 0.02
N LEU A 5 8.21 -0.94 -0.26
CA LEU A 5 7.18 -1.94 -0.52
C LEU A 5 6.34 -2.21 0.73
N GLN A 6 6.97 -2.31 1.90
CA GLN A 6 6.28 -2.47 3.17
C GLN A 6 5.40 -1.25 3.47
N THR A 7 5.91 -0.03 3.26
CA THR A 7 5.15 1.20 3.44
C THR A 7 3.98 1.29 2.46
N LEU A 8 4.18 0.93 1.19
CA LEU A 8 3.08 0.90 0.22
C LEU A 8 2.00 -0.08 0.63
N LEU A 9 2.39 -1.28 1.06
CA LEU A 9 1.47 -2.29 1.58
C LEU A 9 0.68 -1.76 2.80
N HIS A 10 1.33 -1.02 3.69
CA HIS A 10 0.65 -0.31 4.77
C HIS A 10 -0.33 0.74 4.22
N LEU A 11 0.09 1.61 3.31
CA LEU A 11 -0.80 2.64 2.78
C LEU A 11 -2.04 2.03 2.10
N MET A 12 -1.88 0.96 1.31
CA MET A 12 -3.00 0.25 0.70
C MET A 12 -3.97 -0.38 1.71
N ALA A 13 -3.50 -0.77 2.90
CA ALA A 13 -4.31 -1.40 3.93
C ALA A 13 -5.29 -0.45 4.62
N TRP A 14 -5.03 0.87 4.62
CA TRP A 14 -5.83 1.84 5.39
C TRP A 14 -6.21 3.12 4.66
N ASN A 15 -5.60 3.42 3.51
CA ASN A 15 -5.97 4.59 2.74
C ASN A 15 -7.28 4.36 1.99
N ASP A 16 -8.20 5.32 2.06
CA ASP A 16 -9.42 5.35 1.26
C ASP A 16 -9.09 5.84 -0.17
N ASP A 17 -8.36 5.00 -0.91
CA ASP A 17 -7.81 5.32 -2.22
C ASP A 17 -8.94 5.52 -3.26
N THR A 18 -9.18 6.77 -3.63
CA THR A 18 -10.22 7.14 -4.59
C THR A 18 -9.94 6.61 -6.00
N ASN A 19 -8.69 6.25 -6.33
CA ASN A 19 -8.38 5.58 -7.60
C ASN A 19 -8.93 4.15 -7.62
N LEU A 20 -8.97 3.47 -6.46
CA LEU A 20 -9.63 2.16 -6.36
C LEU A 20 -11.15 2.31 -6.44
N VAL A 21 -11.72 3.30 -5.75
CA VAL A 21 -13.17 3.56 -5.79
C VAL A 21 -13.63 3.89 -7.21
N SER A 22 -12.89 4.70 -7.97
CA SER A 22 -13.25 5.06 -9.34
C SER A 22 -13.21 3.88 -10.32
N ARG A 23 -12.38 2.86 -10.07
CA ARG A 23 -12.21 1.70 -10.97
C ARG A 23 -13.03 0.48 -10.57
N GLY A 24 -13.15 0.22 -9.26
CA GLY A 24 -13.81 -0.98 -8.73
C GLY A 24 -14.91 -0.70 -7.70
N GLY A 25 -15.27 0.56 -7.48
CA GLY A 25 -16.22 0.95 -6.43
C GLY A 25 -15.69 0.66 -5.02
N LEU A 26 -16.57 0.77 -4.03
CA LEU A 26 -16.24 0.42 -2.65
C LEU A 26 -15.84 -1.05 -2.50
N ALA A 27 -16.37 -1.95 -3.34
CA ALA A 27 -15.97 -3.35 -3.34
C ALA A 27 -14.50 -3.53 -3.73
N GLY A 28 -14.02 -2.79 -4.73
CA GLY A 28 -12.61 -2.77 -5.13
C GLY A 28 -11.70 -2.23 -4.02
N LEU A 29 -12.08 -1.10 -3.41
CA LEU A 29 -11.34 -0.53 -2.27
C LEU A 29 -11.24 -1.54 -1.11
N ASN A 30 -12.38 -2.11 -0.69
CA ASN A 30 -12.44 -3.06 0.41
C ASN A 30 -11.61 -4.31 0.13
N PHE A 31 -11.62 -4.83 -1.10
CA PHE A 31 -10.79 -5.96 -1.50
C PHE A 31 -9.30 -5.65 -1.31
N VAL A 32 -8.82 -4.51 -1.81
CA VAL A 32 -7.40 -4.13 -1.68
C VAL A 32 -7.01 -3.95 -0.22
N GLN A 33 -7.83 -3.26 0.56
CA GLN A 33 -7.56 -3.06 1.99
C GLN A 33 -7.49 -4.39 2.74
N GLN A 34 -8.41 -5.32 2.48
CA GLN A 34 -8.43 -6.62 3.12
C GLN A 34 -7.22 -7.49 2.77
N GLU A 35 -6.86 -7.57 1.48
CA GLU A 35 -5.68 -8.35 1.07
C GLU A 35 -4.38 -7.73 1.58
N ALA A 36 -4.26 -6.41 1.55
CA ALA A 36 -3.10 -5.72 2.11
C ALA A 36 -2.97 -5.98 3.62
N GLN A 37 -4.06 -5.87 4.38
CA GLN A 37 -4.08 -6.19 5.81
C GLN A 37 -3.74 -7.67 6.07
N ARG A 38 -4.27 -8.60 5.27
CA ARG A 38 -3.95 -10.03 5.34
C ARG A 38 -2.46 -10.28 5.19
N LEU A 39 -1.83 -9.69 4.19
CA LEU A 39 -0.38 -9.80 3.98
C LEU A 39 0.40 -9.20 5.16
N LEU A 40 -0.04 -8.07 5.71
CA LEU A 40 0.60 -7.47 6.89
C LEU A 40 0.50 -8.34 8.13
N TRP A 41 -0.64 -8.97 8.38
CA TRP A 41 -0.80 -9.94 9.48
C TRP A 41 0.08 -11.19 9.32
N GLN A 42 0.48 -11.53 8.10
CA GLN A 42 1.43 -12.60 7.80
C GLN A 42 2.90 -12.18 7.96
N GLY A 43 3.16 -10.93 8.36
CA GLY A 43 4.50 -10.36 8.53
C GLY A 43 4.94 -9.45 7.38
N GLY A 44 4.06 -9.20 6.41
CA GLY A 44 4.29 -8.32 5.28
C GLY A 44 5.41 -8.80 4.36
N VAL A 45 6.08 -7.86 3.69
CA VAL A 45 7.13 -8.17 2.71
C VAL A 45 8.43 -8.71 3.34
N LEU A 46 8.53 -8.65 4.66
CA LEU A 46 9.69 -9.10 5.43
C LEU A 46 9.57 -10.56 5.90
N ALA A 47 8.37 -11.15 5.78
CA ALA A 47 8.16 -12.56 6.07
C ALA A 47 8.76 -13.46 4.97
N ASP A 48 9.05 -14.71 5.33
CA ASP A 48 9.43 -15.72 4.34
C ASP A 48 8.31 -15.88 3.29
N GLY A 49 8.65 -15.68 2.01
CA GLY A 49 7.69 -15.68 0.91
C GLY A 49 6.81 -14.41 0.79
N GLY A 50 7.06 -13.38 1.59
CA GLY A 50 6.28 -12.14 1.59
C GLY A 50 6.35 -11.36 0.27
N LEU A 51 7.48 -11.40 -0.44
CA LEU A 51 7.62 -10.79 -1.76
C LEU A 51 6.82 -11.53 -2.83
N GLU A 52 6.87 -12.86 -2.84
CA GLU A 52 6.03 -13.69 -3.71
C GLU A 52 4.55 -13.45 -3.45
N ALA A 53 4.13 -13.36 -2.18
CA ALA A 53 2.75 -13.07 -1.82
C ALA A 53 2.31 -11.66 -2.25
N LEU A 54 3.17 -10.66 -2.11
CA LEU A 54 2.91 -9.31 -2.63
C LEU A 54 2.80 -9.30 -4.16
N ARG A 55 3.63 -10.09 -4.85
CA ARG A 55 3.58 -10.20 -6.31
C ARG A 55 2.29 -10.86 -6.80
N GLN A 56 1.85 -11.92 -6.13
CA GLN A 56 0.54 -12.54 -6.41
C GLN A 56 -0.60 -11.54 -6.21
N PHE A 57 -0.52 -10.74 -5.15
CA PHE A 57 -1.50 -9.68 -4.92
C PHE A 57 -1.48 -8.62 -6.04
N ASP A 58 -0.31 -8.19 -6.52
CA ASP A 58 -0.18 -7.29 -7.67
C ASP A 58 -0.82 -7.88 -8.94
N ASP A 59 -0.58 -9.17 -9.22
CA ASP A 59 -1.20 -9.89 -10.34
C ASP A 59 -2.75 -9.89 -10.21
N GLU A 60 -3.29 -10.04 -9.01
CA GLU A 60 -4.74 -9.95 -8.75
C GLU A 60 -5.29 -8.54 -8.99
N LEU A 61 -4.55 -7.50 -8.61
CA LEU A 61 -4.93 -6.11 -8.89
C LEU A 61 -5.00 -5.85 -10.40
N ILE A 62 -3.99 -6.32 -11.14
CA ILE A 62 -3.92 -6.24 -12.60
C ILE A 62 -5.13 -6.95 -13.23
N ALA A 63 -5.41 -8.19 -12.82
CA ALA A 63 -6.53 -8.96 -13.35
C ALA A 63 -7.89 -8.28 -13.09
N ARG A 64 -8.03 -7.61 -11.94
CA ARG A 64 -9.24 -6.87 -11.55
C ARG A 64 -9.28 -5.42 -12.06
N HIS A 65 -8.26 -4.97 -12.79
CA HIS A 65 -8.11 -3.59 -13.27
C HIS A 65 -8.12 -2.55 -12.14
N LEU A 66 -7.67 -2.94 -10.95
CA LEU A 66 -7.54 -2.09 -9.78
C LEU A 66 -6.15 -1.46 -9.76
N SER A 67 -6.06 -0.17 -9.47
CA SER A 67 -4.77 0.51 -9.27
C SER A 67 -4.82 1.38 -8.02
N PRO A 68 -4.00 1.09 -7.00
CA PRO A 68 -3.92 1.86 -5.76
C PRO A 68 -3.03 3.11 -5.95
N GLY A 69 -3.39 3.95 -6.93
CA GLY A 69 -2.57 5.09 -7.32
C GLY A 69 -2.49 6.16 -6.23
N GLY A 70 -3.57 6.42 -5.49
CA GLY A 70 -3.52 7.38 -4.38
C GLY A 70 -2.58 6.91 -3.27
N SER A 71 -2.49 5.59 -3.04
CA SER A 71 -1.55 4.99 -2.10
C SER A 71 -0.09 5.10 -2.59
N ALA A 72 0.14 4.99 -3.90
CA ALA A 72 1.46 5.24 -4.51
C ALA A 72 1.87 6.72 -4.42
N ASP A 73 0.94 7.66 -4.61
CA ASP A 73 1.19 9.08 -4.44
C ASP A 73 1.55 9.41 -2.98
N LEU A 74 0.82 8.84 -2.02
CA LEU A 74 1.15 8.94 -0.60
C LEU A 74 2.52 8.34 -0.27
N LEU A 75 2.90 7.23 -0.91
CA LEU A 75 4.25 6.66 -0.76
C LEU A 75 5.30 7.65 -1.24
N ALA A 76 5.10 8.28 -2.41
CA ALA A 76 6.04 9.24 -2.95
C ALA A 76 6.22 10.45 -2.02
N VAL A 77 5.13 10.99 -1.47
CA VAL A 77 5.17 12.08 -0.48
C VAL A 77 5.83 11.64 0.82
N THR A 78 5.50 10.44 1.33
CA THR A 78 6.08 9.88 2.55
C THR A 78 7.59 9.70 2.40
N TRP A 79 8.04 9.16 1.27
CA TRP A 79 9.45 9.00 0.95
C TRP A 79 10.16 10.35 0.86
N PHE A 80 9.56 11.31 0.15
CA PHE A 80 10.09 12.67 0.06
C PHE A 80 10.28 13.29 1.44
N LEU A 81 9.25 13.27 2.28
CA LEU A 81 9.30 13.84 3.64
C LEU A 81 10.29 13.09 4.54
N SER A 82 10.46 11.78 4.37
CA SER A 82 11.42 10.99 5.15
C SER A 82 12.88 11.40 4.91
N ALA A 83 13.18 12.08 3.80
CA ALA A 83 14.50 12.61 3.50
C ALA A 83 14.82 13.91 4.24
N PHE A 84 13.83 14.54 4.89
CA PHE A 84 14.02 15.77 5.65
C PHE A 84 14.09 15.46 7.15
N PRO A 85 14.99 16.14 7.89
CA PRO A 85 15.00 16.03 9.34
C PRO A 85 13.67 16.52 9.91
N ALA A 86 13.18 15.86 10.96
CA ALA A 86 12.08 16.41 11.74
C ALA A 86 12.47 17.82 12.20
N GLY A 87 11.63 18.81 11.90
CA GLY A 87 11.79 20.15 12.44
C GLY A 87 11.76 20.10 13.97
N ALA A 88 12.20 21.18 14.63
CA ALA A 88 12.00 21.31 16.07
C ALA A 88 10.50 21.06 16.38
N LEU A 89 10.21 20.11 17.26
CA LEU A 89 8.85 19.94 17.77
C LEU A 89 8.46 21.29 18.40
N PHE A 90 7.47 21.96 17.80
CA PHE A 90 6.95 23.18 18.39
C PHE A 90 6.36 22.81 19.76
N PRO A 91 6.80 23.48 20.86
CA PRO A 91 6.37 23.18 22.22
C PRO A 91 4.88 23.48 22.45
#